data_AF-X1GW91-F1
#
_entry.id   AF-X1GW91-F1
#
_cell.length_a   1.000
_cell.length_b   1.000
_cell.length_c   1.000
_cell.angle_alpha   90.00
_cell.angle_beta   90.00
_cell.angle_gamma   90.00
#
_symmetry.space_group_name_H-M   'P 1'
#
loop_
_entity.id
_entity.type
_entity.pdbx_description
1 polymer ?
#
loop_
_entity_poly.entity_id
_entity_poly.type
_entity_poly.pdbx_seq_one_letter_code
_entity_poly.pdbx_strand_id
1 'polypeptide(L)'
;MTFFMVTATFPPDKATGVGKVFTSGKLTELPSFVKRINIFVVPEGNIKTYAIYECEDEKAHEGYKAIAKRYTGYYELEGWKHKIEHLLTPNEALPMIGLG
;
A
#
# COMPACT_ATOMS: atom_id res chain seq x y z
N MET A 1 13.81 -10.03 -3.13
CA MET A 1 12.45 -9.73 -2.64
C MET A 1 12.23 -8.24 -2.82
N THR A 2 11.09 -7.88 -3.38
CA THR A 2 10.76 -6.50 -3.73
C THR A 2 9.74 -5.97 -2.73
N PHE A 3 9.92 -4.73 -2.29
CA PHE A 3 9.06 -4.12 -1.28
C PHE A 3 8.26 -2.96 -1.85
N PHE A 4 6.99 -2.86 -1.46
CA PHE A 4 6.14 -1.71 -1.79
C PHE A 4 5.59 -1.09 -0.51
N MET A 5 5.58 0.24 -0.45
CA MET A 5 4.83 0.98 0.55
C MET A 5 3.61 1.61 -0.08
N VAL A 6 2.45 1.43 0.56
CA VAL A 6 1.27 2.23 0.27
C VAL A 6 1.06 3.23 1.39
N THR A 7 1.14 4.50 1.05
CA THR A 7 0.71 5.59 1.93
C THR A 7 -0.69 5.99 1.52
N ALA A 8 -1.67 5.88 2.42
CA ALA A 8 -3.03 6.37 2.16
C ALA A 8 -3.44 7.43 3.18
N THR A 9 -4.30 8.36 2.79
CA THR A 9 -4.85 9.41 3.65
C THR A 9 -6.34 9.59 3.39
N PHE A 10 -7.12 9.82 4.44
CA PHE A 10 -8.55 10.12 4.35
C PHE A 10 -9.03 10.99 5.52
N PRO A 11 -10.11 11.76 5.32
CA PRO A 11 -10.72 12.56 6.40
C PRO A 11 -11.25 11.69 7.55
N PRO A 12 -11.18 12.16 8.82
CA PRO A 12 -11.66 11.39 9.98
C PRO A 12 -13.13 10.97 9.91
N ASP A 13 -14.01 11.78 9.33
CA ASP A 13 -15.44 11.47 9.15
C ASP A 13 -15.68 10.27 8.21
N LYS A 14 -14.68 9.91 7.39
CA LYS A 14 -14.74 8.73 6.53
C LYS A 14 -14.18 7.46 7.19
N ALA A 15 -13.63 7.54 8.40
CA ALA A 15 -12.96 6.41 9.07
C ALA A 15 -13.85 5.16 9.20
N THR A 16 -15.12 5.34 9.54
CA THR A 16 -16.08 4.23 9.61
C THR A 16 -16.31 3.58 8.25
N GLY A 17 -16.37 4.38 7.18
CA GLY A 17 -16.50 3.87 5.80
C GLY A 17 -15.28 3.07 5.37
N VAL A 18 -14.08 3.61 5.62
CA VAL A 18 -12.80 2.91 5.38
C VAL A 18 -12.74 1.59 6.14
N GLY A 19 -13.12 1.60 7.42
CA GLY A 19 -13.15 0.41 8.27
C GLY A 19 -14.08 -0.67 7.71
N LYS A 20 -15.29 -0.29 7.27
CA LYS A 20 -16.24 -1.22 6.62
C LYS A 20 -15.66 -1.83 5.36
N VAL A 21 -15.04 -1.03 4.49
CA VAL A 21 -14.40 -1.55 3.26
C VAL A 21 -13.27 -2.52 3.62
N PHE A 22 -12.41 -2.16 4.58
CA PHE A 22 -11.28 -2.98 5.03
C PHE A 22 -11.71 -4.35 5.56
N THR A 23 -12.80 -4.42 6.33
CA THR A 23 -13.30 -5.68 6.93
C THR A 23 -14.33 -6.41 6.08
N SER A 24 -14.82 -5.80 4.99
CA SER A 24 -15.90 -6.36 4.16
C SER A 24 -15.59 -7.70 3.48
N GLY A 25 -14.30 -8.05 3.35
CA GLY A 25 -13.86 -9.19 2.53
C GLY A 25 -14.03 -8.97 1.01
N LYS A 26 -14.54 -7.82 0.56
CA LYS A 26 -14.80 -7.53 -0.86
C LYS A 26 -13.61 -6.92 -1.60
N LEU A 27 -12.56 -6.53 -0.87
CA LEU A 27 -11.33 -6.03 -1.48
C LEU A 27 -10.70 -7.12 -2.33
N THR A 28 -10.19 -6.75 -3.50
CA THR A 28 -9.47 -7.70 -4.37
C THR A 28 -8.41 -8.43 -3.54
N GLU A 29 -8.48 -9.76 -3.57
CA GLU A 29 -7.53 -10.62 -2.88
C GLU A 29 -6.13 -10.42 -3.45
N LEU A 30 -5.15 -10.46 -2.56
CA LEU A 30 -3.75 -10.40 -2.97
C LEU A 30 -3.35 -11.79 -3.48
N PRO A 31 -2.62 -11.87 -4.61
CA PRO A 31 -2.02 -13.12 -5.05
C PRO A 31 -1.11 -13.70 -3.98
N SER A 32 -0.87 -15.02 -4.00
CA SER A 32 -0.01 -15.71 -3.02
C SER A 32 1.43 -15.18 -2.99
N PHE A 33 1.92 -14.63 -4.10
CA PHE A 33 3.24 -14.01 -4.22
C PHE A 33 3.32 -12.57 -3.70
N VAL A 34 2.21 -12.00 -3.20
CA VAL A 34 2.15 -10.67 -2.58
C VAL A 34 1.70 -10.79 -1.13
N LYS A 35 2.60 -10.50 -0.20
CA LYS A 35 2.34 -10.55 1.24
C LYS A 35 2.27 -9.15 1.82
N ARG A 36 1.20 -8.83 2.56
CA ARG A 36 1.19 -7.63 3.41
C ARG A 36 1.98 -7.93 4.68
N ILE A 37 3.14 -7.31 4.84
CA ILE A 37 3.99 -7.45 6.03
C ILE A 37 3.33 -6.79 7.23
N ASN A 38 2.92 -5.53 7.06
CA ASN A 38 2.30 -4.77 8.15
C ASN A 38 1.43 -3.62 7.63
N ILE A 39 0.59 -3.09 8.51
CA ILE A 39 -0.14 -1.84 8.32
C ILE A 39 -0.08 -1.00 9.59
N PHE A 40 0.35 0.25 9.45
CA PHE A 40 0.38 1.24 10.52
C PHE A 40 -0.69 2.30 10.26
N VAL A 41 -1.23 2.87 11.34
CA VAL A 41 -2.24 3.93 11.29
C VAL A 41 -1.77 5.10 12.15
N VAL A 42 -1.85 6.31 11.60
CA VAL A 42 -1.54 7.57 12.30
C VAL A 42 -2.85 8.37 12.40
N PRO A 43 -3.48 8.42 13.59
CA PRO A 43 -4.78 9.09 13.78
C PRO A 43 -4.59 10.57 14.15
N GLU A 44 -3.93 11.35 13.30
CA GLU A 44 -3.72 12.80 13.52
C GLU A 44 -4.08 13.59 12.26
N GLY A 45 -4.93 14.62 12.40
CA GLY A 45 -5.44 15.38 11.26
C GLY A 45 -6.24 14.47 10.30
N ASN A 46 -5.86 14.43 9.03
CA ASN A 46 -6.31 13.37 8.14
C ASN A 46 -5.68 12.05 8.55
N ILE A 47 -6.48 11.01 8.76
CA ILE A 47 -5.99 9.69 9.12
C ILE A 47 -5.09 9.19 7.99
N LYS A 48 -3.88 8.80 8.36
CA LYS A 48 -2.88 8.26 7.43
C LYS A 48 -2.62 6.80 7.74
N THR A 49 -2.39 6.01 6.70
CA THR A 49 -1.94 4.63 6.84
C THR A 49 -0.67 4.39 6.04
N TYR A 50 0.17 3.51 6.57
CA TYR A 50 1.33 2.96 5.88
C TYR A 50 1.17 1.46 5.81
N ALA A 51 1.03 0.90 4.62
CA ALA A 51 1.00 -0.54 4.42
C ALA A 51 2.27 -0.98 3.69
N ILE A 52 2.99 -1.94 4.27
CA ILE A 52 4.20 -2.49 3.67
C ILE A 52 3.86 -3.86 3.08
N TYR A 53 4.24 -4.04 1.83
CA TYR A 53 4.07 -5.26 1.07
C TYR A 53 5.43 -5.81 0.64
N GLU A 54 5.50 -7.13 0.56
CA GLU A 54 6.60 -7.90 0.04
C GLU A 54 6.10 -8.73 -1.14
N CYS A 55 6.91 -8.81 -2.20
CA CYS A 55 6.62 -9.54 -3.42
C CYS A 55 7.88 -10.27 -3.93
N GLU A 56 7.68 -11.39 -4.63
CA GLU A 56 8.74 -12.03 -5.43
C GLU A 56 9.25 -11.05 -6.51
N ASP A 57 10.58 -10.96 -6.70
CA ASP A 57 11.21 -9.96 -7.59
C ASP A 57 10.75 -10.10 -9.04
N GLU A 58 10.69 -11.33 -9.52
CA GLU A 58 10.25 -11.69 -10.87
C GLU A 58 8.76 -11.41 -11.15
N LYS A 59 7.99 -11.04 -10.11
CA LYS A 59 6.58 -10.66 -10.19
C LYS A 59 6.31 -9.24 -9.69
N ALA A 60 7.33 -8.39 -9.61
CA ALA A 60 7.19 -7.05 -9.05
C ALA A 60 6.11 -6.21 -9.77
N HIS A 61 6.01 -6.31 -11.09
CA HIS A 61 5.00 -5.57 -11.87
C HIS A 61 3.58 -6.06 -11.60
N GLU A 62 3.38 -7.37 -11.58
CA GLU A 62 2.12 -8.02 -11.23
C GLU A 62 1.74 -7.71 -9.78
N GLY A 63 2.72 -7.67 -8.88
CA GLY A 63 2.57 -7.29 -7.48
C GLY A 63 2.08 -5.86 -7.34
N TYR A 64 2.72 -4.91 -8.02
CA TYR A 64 2.29 -3.52 -8.07
C TYR A 64 0.83 -3.39 -8.56
N LYS A 65 0.48 -4.05 -9.67
CA LYS A 65 -0.89 -4.05 -10.21
C LYS A 65 -1.90 -4.64 -9.23
N ALA A 66 -1.55 -5.72 -8.55
CA ALA A 66 -2.42 -6.36 -7.56
C ALA A 66 -2.68 -5.45 -6.36
N ILE A 67 -1.63 -4.79 -5.84
CA ILE A 67 -1.75 -3.80 -4.77
C ILE A 67 -2.62 -2.63 -5.24
N ALA A 68 -2.33 -2.04 -6.40
CA ALA A 68 -3.12 -0.94 -6.95
C ALA A 68 -4.61 -1.31 -7.09
N LYS A 69 -4.90 -2.48 -7.67
CA LYS A 69 -6.27 -2.99 -7.83
C LYS A 69 -6.97 -3.19 -6.49
N ARG A 70 -6.27 -3.67 -5.46
CA ARG A 70 -6.84 -3.77 -4.11
C ARG A 70 -7.30 -2.41 -3.59
N TYR A 71 -6.52 -1.36 -3.83
CA TYR A 71 -6.81 -0.01 -3.33
C TYR A 71 -7.91 0.73 -4.10
N THR A 72 -8.28 0.29 -5.30
CA THR A 72 -9.45 0.86 -6.00
C THR A 72 -10.76 0.65 -5.26
N GLY A 73 -10.84 -0.34 -4.37
CA GLY A 73 -12.01 -0.59 -3.52
C GLY A 73 -12.35 0.56 -2.55
N TYR A 74 -11.44 1.53 -2.37
CA TYR A 74 -11.65 2.70 -1.53
C TYR A 74 -12.04 3.95 -2.32
N TYR A 75 -12.10 3.91 -3.66
CA TYR A 75 -12.26 5.12 -4.48
C TYR A 75 -13.62 5.81 -4.35
N GLU A 76 -14.64 5.10 -3.88
CA GLU A 76 -15.95 5.67 -3.59
C GLU A 76 -15.96 6.51 -2.30
N LEU A 77 -14.89 6.42 -1.50
CA LEU A 77 -14.74 7.22 -0.28
C LEU A 77 -14.14 8.57 -0.62
N GLU A 78 -14.99 9.59 -0.62
CA GLU A 78 -14.58 10.98 -0.83
C GLU A 78 -13.42 11.39 0.09
N GLY A 79 -12.42 12.05 -0.48
CA GLY A 79 -11.21 12.47 0.25
C GLY A 79 -10.15 11.38 0.41
N TRP A 80 -10.42 10.14 -0.02
CA TRP A 80 -9.42 9.08 -0.08
C TRP A 80 -8.32 9.42 -1.09
N LYS A 81 -7.07 9.30 -0.64
CA LYS A 81 -5.88 9.42 -1.50
C LYS A 81 -4.92 8.31 -1.12
N HIS A 82 -4.18 7.78 -2.10
CA HIS A 82 -3.08 6.88 -1.81
C HIS A 82 -1.96 7.01 -2.85
N LYS A 83 -0.75 6.62 -2.44
CA LYS A 83 0.46 6.54 -3.26
C LYS A 83 1.09 5.17 -3.02
N ILE A 84 1.57 4.54 -4.08
CA ILE A 84 2.34 3.31 -4.01
C ILE A 84 3.79 3.64 -4.37
N GLU A 85 4.73 3.25 -3.52
CA GLU A 85 6.15 3.49 -3.68
C GLU A 85 6.88 2.15 -3.74
N HIS A 86 7.68 1.95 -4.79
CA HIS A 86 8.65 0.87 -4.83
C HIS A 86 9.80 1.23 -3.89
N LEU A 87 10.03 0.39 -2.89
CA LEU A 87 11.10 0.60 -1.91
C LEU A 87 12.33 -0.17 -2.34
N LEU A 88 13.45 0.55 -2.42
CA LEU A 88 14.76 -0.04 -2.64
C LEU A 88 15.45 -0.25 -1.28
N THR A 89 16.09 -1.40 -1.12
CA THR A 89 17.03 -1.60 -0.02
C THR A 89 18.23 -0.67 -0.18
N PRO A 90 19.00 -0.38 0.88
CA PRO A 90 20.23 0.40 0.77
C PRO A 90 21.20 -0.15 -0.29
N ASN A 91 21.33 -1.47 -0.39
CA ASN A 91 22.21 -2.12 -1.37
C ASN A 91 21.78 -1.88 -2.82
N GLU A 92 20.48 -1.71 -3.08
CA GLU A 92 19.95 -1.38 -4.41
C GLU A 92 19.99 0.14 -4.68
N ALA A 93 19.70 0.95 -3.66
CA ALA A 93 19.57 2.39 -3.79
C ALA A 93 20.92 3.12 -3.90
N LEU A 94 21.94 2.71 -3.12
CA LEU A 94 23.22 3.42 -3.04
C LEU A 94 23.97 3.46 -4.39
N PRO A 95 24.09 2.36 -5.15
CA PRO A 95 24.68 2.41 -6.49
C PRO A 95 23.94 3.38 -7.44
N MET A 96 22.62 3.49 -7.33
CA MET A 96 21.82 4.37 -8.19
C MET A 96 22.06 5.87 -7.94
N ILE A 97 22.59 6.22 -6.76
CA ILE A 97 22.94 7.60 -6.39
C ILE A 97 24.46 7.84 -6.35
N GLY A 98 25.25 6.91 -6.90
CA GLY A 98 26.71 7.04 -7.01
C GLY A 98 27.47 6.81 -5.71
N LEU A 99 26.89 6.08 -4.76
CA LEU A 99 27.46 5.80 -3.44
C LEU A 99 27.73 4.29 -3.19
N GLY A 100 27.69 3.47 -4.23
CA GLY A 100 27.82 2.00 -4.15
C GLY A 100 28.96 1.43 -4.99
#